data_AF-A0A535RGL7-F1
#
_entry.id   AF-A0A535RGL7-F1
#
_cell.length_a   1.000
_cell.length_b   1.000
_cell.length_c   1.000
_cell.angle_alpha   90.00
_cell.angle_beta   90.00
_cell.angle_gamma   90.00
#
_symmetry.space_group_name_H-M   'P 1'
#
loop_
_entity.id
_entity.type
_entity.pdbx_description
1 polymer ?
#
loop_
_entity_poly.entity_id
_entity_poly.type
_entity_poly.pdbx_seq_one_letter_code
_entity_poly.pdbx_strand_id
1 'polypeptide(L)' 'MEIFGYDETTYDGTNNAFWRRVHPGDLEMVREAQRVAHETGSYYDVQHRIVRPDGVVRWIRERAQVEHAEDG' A
#
# COMPACT_ATOMS: atom_id res chain seq x y z
N MET A 1 -13.10 7.11 4.50
CA MET A 1 -11.62 7.00 4.41
C MET A 1 -10.95 7.33 5.75
N GLU A 2 -11.48 6.77 6.86
CA GLU A 2 -11.12 7.16 8.24
C GLU A 2 -9.80 6.53 8.72
N ILE A 3 -9.41 5.39 8.14
CA ILE A 3 -8.17 4.65 8.47
C ILE A 3 -6.92 5.46 8.08
N PHE A 4 -6.97 6.17 6.95
CA PHE A 4 -5.88 7.02 6.47
C PHE A 4 -5.98 8.47 7.00
N GLY A 5 -7.13 8.81 7.61
CA GLY A 5 -7.43 10.12 8.17
C GLY A 5 -7.39 11.26 7.14
N TYR A 6 -8.01 11.02 5.98
CA TYR A 6 -8.20 12.01 4.93
C TYR A 6 -9.68 12.24 4.68
N ASP A 7 -10.03 13.51 4.44
CA ASP A 7 -11.15 13.92 3.60
C ASP A 7 -10.88 13.40 2.17
N GLU A 8 -11.90 12.96 1.44
CA GLU A 8 -11.80 12.20 0.17
C GLU A 8 -11.00 12.90 -0.96
N THR A 9 -10.49 14.10 -0.73
CA THR A 9 -9.84 15.02 -1.67
C THR A 9 -8.32 14.90 -1.75
N THR A 10 -7.65 14.21 -0.82
CA THR A 10 -6.16 14.21 -0.75
C THR A 10 -5.50 12.88 -1.15
N TYR A 11 -6.30 11.85 -1.43
CA TYR A 11 -5.82 10.62 -2.04
C TYR A 11 -6.15 10.66 -3.52
N ASP A 12 -5.15 10.92 -4.35
CA ASP A 12 -5.28 10.96 -5.82
C ASP A 12 -5.41 9.56 -6.45
N GLY A 13 -5.45 8.49 -5.64
CA GLY A 13 -5.59 7.12 -6.13
C GLY A 13 -4.34 6.56 -6.80
N THR A 14 -3.24 7.31 -6.87
CA THR A 14 -2.08 6.89 -7.65
C THR A 14 -1.12 6.03 -6.82
N ASN A 15 -0.53 5.04 -7.48
CA ASN A 15 0.52 4.18 -6.90
C ASN A 15 1.70 5.03 -6.37
N ASN A 16 2.00 6.16 -7.01
CA ASN A 16 3.06 7.08 -6.56
C ASN A 16 2.73 7.74 -5.20
N ALA A 17 1.49 8.19 -5.00
CA ALA A 17 1.09 8.83 -3.74
C ALA A 17 0.97 7.83 -2.57
N PHE A 18 0.81 6.54 -2.86
CA PHE A 18 0.93 5.49 -1.86
C PHE A 18 2.38 5.36 -1.36
N TRP A 19 3.35 5.19 -2.27
CA TRP A 19 4.76 5.01 -1.89
C TRP A 19 5.35 6.17 -1.09
N ARG A 20 4.89 7.40 -1.34
CA ARG A 20 5.33 8.58 -0.59
C ARG A 20 4.85 8.60 0.86
N ARG A 21 3.86 7.79 1.21
CA ARG A 21 3.27 7.70 2.55
C ARG A 21 3.81 6.52 3.35
N VAL A 22 4.33 5.48 2.71
CA VAL A 22 4.96 4.36 3.42
C VAL A 22 6.15 4.88 4.22
N HIS A 23 6.25 4.48 5.48
CA HIS A 23 7.35 4.86 6.34
C HIS A 23 8.69 4.43 5.70
N PRO A 24 9.74 5.26 5.68
CA PRO A 24 10.99 4.95 4.98
C PRO A 24 11.62 3.61 5.38
N GLY A 25 11.50 3.23 6.66
CA GLY A 25 12.00 1.95 7.18
C GLY A 25 11.19 0.72 6.77
N ASP A 26 10.00 0.90 6.20
CA ASP A 26 9.14 -0.21 5.73
C ASP A 26 9.11 -0.30 4.19
N LEU A 27 9.68 0.67 3.47
CA LEU A 27 9.62 0.77 2.00
C LEU A 27 10.11 -0.50 1.29
N GLU A 28 11.25 -1.03 1.71
CA GLU A 28 11.85 -2.20 1.07
C GLU A 28 11.01 -3.46 1.27
N MET A 29 10.51 -3.67 2.50
CA MET A 29 9.64 -4.80 2.84
C MET A 29 8.31 -4.74 2.08
N VAL A 30 7.69 -3.57 1.98
CA VAL A 30 6.43 -3.39 1.25
C VAL A 30 6.64 -3.59 -0.27
N ARG A 31 7.76 -3.13 -0.83
CA ARG A 31 8.11 -3.36 -2.24
C ARG A 31 8.32 -4.83 -2.55
N GLU A 32 9.03 -5.54 -1.69
CA GLU A 32 9.27 -6.97 -1.88
C GLU A 32 7.97 -7.78 -1.78
N ALA A 33 7.13 -7.49 -0.79
CA ALA A 33 5.82 -8.11 -0.67
C ALA A 33 4.96 -7.87 -1.93
N GLN A 34 4.98 -6.65 -2.47
CA GLN A 34 4.25 -6.32 -3.70
C GLN A 34 4.81 -7.09 -4.90
N ARG A 35 6.14 -7.15 -5.04
CA ARG A 35 6.81 -7.89 -6.12
C ARG A 35 6.43 -9.36 -6.09
N VAL A 36 6.54 -10.01 -4.93
CA VAL A 36 6.19 -11.43 -4.76
C VAL A 36 4.73 -11.68 -5.10
N ALA A 37 3.80 -10.81 -4.67
CA ALA A 37 2.38 -10.97 -4.99
C ALA A 37 2.12 -10.90 -6.51
N HIS A 38 2.77 -9.99 -7.23
CA HIS A 38 2.66 -9.88 -8.69
C HIS A 38 3.28 -11.07 -9.43
N GLU A 39 4.42 -11.59 -8.96
CA GLU A 39 5.10 -12.71 -9.62
C GLU A 39 4.39 -14.04 -9.40
N THR A 40 3.78 -14.22 -8.24
CA THR A 40 3.16 -15.50 -7.84
C THR A 40 1.64 -15.53 -8.04
N GLY A 41 1.03 -14.40 -8.40
CA GLY A 41 -0.43 -14.23 -8.39
C GLY A 41 -1.05 -14.43 -7.01
N SER A 42 -0.23 -14.35 -5.94
CA SER A 42 -0.66 -14.68 -4.58
C SER A 42 -1.34 -13.51 -3.89
N TYR A 43 -2.06 -13.86 -2.82
CA TYR A 43 -2.64 -12.89 -1.91
C TYR A 43 -1.53 -12.06 -1.23
N TYR A 44 -1.61 -10.76 -1.38
CA TYR A 44 -0.78 -9.78 -0.70
C TYR A 44 -1.43 -9.44 0.64
N ASP A 45 -0.72 -9.66 1.76
CA ASP A 45 -1.17 -9.28 3.10
C ASP A 45 0.02 -8.76 3.91
N VAL A 46 0.13 -7.43 4.02
CA VAL A 46 1.26 -6.78 4.70
C VAL A 46 0.77 -5.83 5.77
N GLN A 47 1.50 -5.79 6.89
CA GLN A 47 1.33 -4.75 7.90
C GLN A 47 2.53 -3.82 7.86
N HIS A 48 2.28 -2.54 7.66
CA HIS A 48 3.33 -1.53 7.57
C HIS A 48 2.87 -0.19 8.13
N ARG A 49 3.82 0.71 8.35
CA ARG A 49 3.55 2.05 8.85
C ARG A 49 3.37 3.03 7.70
N ILE A 50 2.42 3.93 7.85
CA ILE A 50 2.27 5.11 7.02
C ILE A 50 2.57 6.38 7.82
N VAL A 51 3.09 7.39 7.14
CA VAL A 51 3.26 8.76 7.63
C VAL A 51 2.14 9.61 7.06
N ARG A 52 1.27 10.14 7.93
CA ARG A 52 0.20 11.07 7.55
C ARG A 52 0.77 12.48 7.33
N PRO A 53 0.03 13.40 6.66
CA PRO A 53 0.51 14.76 6.40
C PRO A 53 0.82 15.56 7.67
N ASP A 54 0.13 15.23 8.76
CA ASP A 54 0.37 15.79 10.10
C ASP A 54 1.63 15.21 10.78
N GLY A 55 2.37 14.33 10.09
CA GLY A 55 3.57 13.65 10.59
C GLY A 55 3.28 12.45 11.48
N VAL A 56 2.01 12.14 11.76
CA VAL A 56 1.64 11.03 12.64
C VAL A 56 1.87 9.71 11.92
N VAL A 57 2.58 8.80 12.60
CA VAL A 57 2.78 7.43 12.13
C VAL A 57 1.61 6.55 12.55
N ARG A 58 1.04 5.78 11.62
CA ARG A 58 0.00 4.79 11.90
C ARG A 58 0.33 3.44 11.30
N TRP A 59 -0.06 2.38 11.99
CA TRP A 59 -0.03 1.02 11.45
C TRP A 59 -1.26 0.75 10.61
N ILE A 60 -1.07 0.18 9.43
CA ILE A 60 -2.14 -0.31 8.57
C ILE A 60 -1.86 -1.75 8.16
N ARG A 61 -2.93 -2.47 7.82
CA ARG A 61 -2.85 -3.78 7.16
C ARG A 61 -3.43 -3.63 5.76
N GLU A 62 -2.62 -3.92 4.76
CA GLU A 62 -3.01 -3.88 3.36
C GLU A 62 -3.22 -5.30 2.88
N ARG A 63 -4.37 -5.55 2.25
CA ARG A 63 -4.69 -6.84 1.64
C ARG A 63 -5.11 -6.65 0.19
N ALA A 64 -4.48 -7.37 -0.72
CA ALA A 64 -4.82 -7.34 -2.14
C ALA A 64 -4.71 -8.73 -2.75
N GLN A 65 -5.46 -8.98 -3.81
CA GLN A 65 -5.33 -10.17 -4.64
C GLN A 65 -4.99 -9.71 -6.05
N VAL A 66 -3.93 -10.28 -6.63
CA VAL A 66 -3.57 -9.99 -8.02
C VAL A 66 -4.44 -10.88 -8.91
N GLU A 67 -5.39 -10.27 -9.60
CA GLU A 67 -6.16 -10.95 -10.64
C GLU A 67 -5.36 -10.86 -11.95
N HIS A 68 -4.72 -11.97 -12.34
CA HIS A 68 -4.22 -12.12 -13.70
C HIS A 68 -5.44 -12.42 -14.58
N ALA A 69 -5.84 -11.47 -15.42
CA ALA A 69 -6.72 -11.82 -16.52
C ALA A 69 -5.95 -12.83 -17.39
N GLU A 70 -6.48 -14.04 -17.54
CA GLU A 70 -6.01 -14.94 -18.59
C GLU A 70 -6.27 -14.22 -19.91
N ASP A 71 -5.21 -13.82 -20.61
CA ASP A 71 -5.31 -13.38 -22.00
C ASP A 71 -6.07 -14.46 -22.77
N GLY A 72 -7.25 -14.10 -23.27
CA GLY A 72 -8.07 -14.95 -24.14
C GLY A 72 -7.51 -15.06 -25.55
#